data_AF-A0A960K4C6-F1
#
_entry.id   AF-A0A960K4C6-F1
#
_cell.length_a   1.000
_cell.length_b   1.000
_cell.length_c   1.000
_cell.angle_alpha   90.00
_cell.angle_beta   90.00
_cell.angle_gamma   90.00
#
_symmetry.space_group_name_H-M   'P 1'
#
loop_
_entity.id
_entity.type
_entity.pdbx_description
1 polymer ?
#
loop_
_entity_poly.entity_id
_entity_poly.type
_entity_poly.pdbx_seq_one_letter_code
_entity_poly.pdbx_strand_id
1 'polypeptide(L)'
;MAVADLDGDGRLDLVIANNRAAPTFYLNRLESTGASLRLDLVGSAQSGRDAIGAEARLTLEAPAGGRARTLTRWVEAGSGYASQSELTLHFGLGAHGRPVRLEILWPSGLEESYSGSELEAMVAARGPSRIEEGGAAILRP
;
A
#
# COMPACT_ATOMS: atom_id res chain seq x y z
N MET A 1 17.48 6.56 -0.64
CA MET A 1 16.21 7.28 -0.69
C MET A 1 15.10 6.35 -0.21
N ALA A 2 14.20 6.84 0.62
CA ALA A 2 13.06 6.11 1.13
C ALA A 2 11.79 6.94 0.93
N VAL A 3 10.69 6.26 0.62
CA VAL A 3 9.35 6.84 0.49
C VAL A 3 8.47 6.22 1.59
N ALA A 4 7.73 7.07 2.30
CA ALA A 4 6.82 6.66 3.37
C ALA A 4 5.81 7.78 3.65
N ASP A 5 4.68 7.48 4.27
CA ASP A 5 3.76 8.49 4.82
C ASP A 5 4.19 8.77 6.27
N LEU A 6 5.04 9.79 6.45
CA LEU A 6 5.80 10.01 7.69
C LEU A 6 4.97 10.70 8.77
N ASP A 7 3.99 11.52 8.38
CA ASP A 7 3.09 12.22 9.29
C ASP A 7 1.68 11.59 9.37
N GLY A 8 1.42 10.53 8.61
CA GLY A 8 0.24 9.69 8.72
C GLY A 8 -1.00 10.31 8.07
N ASP A 9 -0.81 11.21 7.12
CA ASP A 9 -1.90 11.92 6.46
C ASP A 9 -2.28 11.38 5.07
N GLY A 10 -1.68 10.25 4.70
CA GLY A 10 -1.94 9.52 3.46
C GLY A 10 -1.15 10.05 2.27
N ARG A 11 -0.35 11.11 2.43
CA ARG A 11 0.53 11.64 1.38
C ARG A 11 1.92 11.05 1.54
N LEU A 12 2.46 10.50 0.46
CA LEU A 12 3.82 9.96 0.47
C LEU A 12 4.84 11.11 0.54
N ASP A 13 5.74 11.01 1.52
CA ASP A 13 6.89 11.86 1.76
C ASP A 13 8.19 11.19 1.28
N LEU A 14 9.26 11.98 1.23
CA LEU A 14 10.57 11.54 0.73
C LEU A 14 11.68 11.84 1.72
N VAL A 15 12.51 10.82 1.99
CA VAL A 15 13.77 10.97 2.72
C VAL A 15 14.95 10.61 1.82
N ILE A 16 15.92 11.50 1.73
CA ILE A 16 17.18 11.27 1.01
C ILE A 16 18.32 11.24 2.02
N ALA A 17 18.91 10.06 2.21
CA ALA A 17 20.16 9.90 2.93
C ALA A 17 21.32 10.37 2.01
N ASN A 18 21.86 11.55 2.29
CA ASN A 18 22.97 12.10 1.54
C ASN A 18 24.30 11.51 2.04
N ASN A 19 25.13 10.97 1.16
CA ASN A 19 26.41 10.40 1.55
C ASN A 19 27.33 11.51 2.12
N ARG A 20 27.82 11.32 3.35
CA ARG A 20 28.67 12.28 4.08
C ARG A 20 28.03 13.67 4.28
N ALA A 21 26.71 13.76 4.24
CA ALA A 21 25.97 14.99 4.53
C ALA A 21 24.71 14.69 5.35
N ALA A 22 24.09 15.72 5.88
CA ALA A 22 22.82 15.58 6.60
C ALA A 22 21.72 15.04 5.65
N PRO A 23 20.78 14.22 6.15
CA PRO A 23 19.64 13.77 5.35
C PRO A 23 18.74 14.95 4.96
N THR A 24 18.10 14.83 3.80
CA THR A 24 17.09 15.79 3.35
C THR A 24 15.69 15.16 3.50
N PHE A 25 14.76 15.93 4.03
CA PHE A 25 13.35 15.56 4.17
C PHE A 25 12.49 16.44 3.28
N TYR A 26 11.60 15.82 2.50
CA TYR A 26 10.57 16.51 1.75
C TYR A 26 9.21 16.01 2.22
N LEU A 27 8.45 16.92 2.83
CA LEU A 27 7.06 16.67 3.21
C LEU A 27 6.15 17.05 2.06
N ASN A 28 5.25 16.15 1.69
CA ASN A 28 4.26 16.43 0.67
C ASN A 28 3.16 17.35 1.23
N ARG A 29 3.00 18.53 0.62
CA ARG A 29 2.08 19.58 1.07
C ARG A 29 0.92 19.83 0.10
N LEU A 30 0.64 18.89 -0.82
CA LEU A 30 -0.53 19.00 -1.68
C LEU A 30 -1.82 19.10 -0.86
N GLU A 31 -2.67 20.07 -1.18
CA GLU A 31 -3.93 20.33 -0.45
C GLU A 31 -4.92 19.16 -0.54
N SER A 32 -4.87 18.38 -1.63
CA SER A 32 -5.67 17.15 -1.78
C SER A 32 -4.98 16.16 -2.71
N THR A 33 -4.82 14.92 -2.23
CA THR A 33 -4.32 13.78 -3.01
C THR A 33 -5.42 12.79 -3.40
N GLY A 34 -6.67 13.08 -3.02
CA GLY A 34 -7.79 12.15 -3.12
C GLY A 34 -7.75 11.03 -2.07
N ALA A 35 -8.45 9.93 -2.32
CA ALA A 35 -8.43 8.78 -1.44
C ALA A 35 -7.18 7.90 -1.69
N SER A 36 -6.76 7.18 -0.66
CA SER A 36 -5.72 6.15 -0.74
C SER A 36 -6.13 4.91 0.04
N LEU A 37 -5.62 3.76 -0.38
CA LEU A 37 -5.64 2.52 0.38
C LEU A 37 -4.21 2.19 0.81
N ARG A 38 -4.02 1.98 2.12
CA ARG A 38 -2.74 1.57 2.71
C ARG A 38 -2.89 0.18 3.32
N LEU A 39 -2.01 -0.75 2.98
CA LEU A 39 -2.10 -2.15 3.40
C LEU A 39 -0.81 -2.63 4.05
N ASP A 40 -0.92 -3.17 5.26
CA ASP A 40 0.13 -3.93 5.93
C ASP A 40 -0.14 -5.42 5.73
N LEU A 41 0.72 -6.09 4.96
CA LEU A 41 0.61 -7.53 4.75
C LEU A 41 1.46 -8.26 5.80
N VAL A 42 0.87 -9.22 6.48
CA VAL A 42 1.54 -10.02 7.51
C VAL A 42 1.50 -11.48 7.09
N GLY A 43 2.66 -11.99 6.69
CA GLY A 43 2.79 -13.35 6.19
C GLY A 43 2.77 -14.40 7.29
N SER A 44 2.44 -15.62 6.90
CA SER A 44 2.52 -16.82 7.71
C SER A 44 3.97 -17.23 7.99
N ALA A 45 4.15 -18.39 8.65
CA ALA A 45 5.47 -18.99 8.82
C ALA A 45 6.14 -19.34 7.48
N GLN A 46 5.36 -19.64 6.43
CA GLN A 46 5.83 -20.02 5.11
C GLN A 46 6.24 -18.80 4.27
N SER A 47 5.50 -17.69 4.37
CA SER A 47 5.80 -16.45 3.64
C SER A 47 6.76 -15.52 4.38
N GLY A 48 7.01 -15.77 5.65
CA GLY A 48 7.73 -14.87 6.55
C GLY A 48 6.85 -13.71 7.00
N ARG A 49 7.09 -13.23 8.24
CA ARG A 49 6.25 -12.22 8.90
C ARG A 49 6.02 -10.96 8.06
N ASP A 50 7.07 -10.50 7.38
CA ASP A 50 7.04 -9.26 6.61
C ASP A 50 6.49 -9.46 5.18
N ALA A 51 6.14 -10.70 4.80
CA ALA A 51 5.56 -11.05 3.51
C ALA A 51 6.33 -10.51 2.29
N ILE A 52 7.66 -10.39 2.38
CA ILE A 52 8.51 -9.91 1.28
C ILE A 52 8.27 -10.76 0.03
N GLY A 53 7.98 -10.12 -1.09
CA GLY A 53 7.62 -10.75 -2.36
C GLY A 53 6.12 -10.95 -2.58
N ALA A 54 5.26 -10.68 -1.59
CA ALA A 54 3.81 -10.67 -1.79
C ALA A 54 3.42 -9.65 -2.85
N GLU A 55 2.55 -10.04 -3.77
CA GLU A 55 2.01 -9.19 -4.83
C GLU A 55 0.55 -8.84 -4.52
N ALA A 56 0.23 -7.54 -4.51
CA ALA A 56 -1.13 -7.04 -4.35
C ALA A 56 -1.60 -6.33 -5.63
N ARG A 57 -2.71 -6.80 -6.20
CA ARG A 57 -3.37 -6.23 -7.37
C ARG A 57 -4.69 -5.61 -6.96
N LEU A 58 -4.77 -4.29 -7.02
CA LEU A 58 -5.99 -3.54 -6.72
C LEU A 58 -6.65 -3.10 -8.03
N THR A 59 -7.85 -3.61 -8.29
CA THR A 59 -8.68 -3.18 -9.42
C THR A 59 -9.65 -2.08 -8.97
N LEU A 60 -9.66 -0.99 -9.72
CA LEU A 60 -10.55 0.16 -9.54
C LEU A 60 -11.71 0.10 -10.53
N GLU A 61 -12.85 0.62 -10.10
CA GLU A 61 -14.03 0.80 -10.94
C GLU A 61 -13.67 1.60 -12.21
N ALA A 62 -14.29 1.23 -13.33
CA ALA A 62 -14.16 1.97 -14.56
C ALA A 62 -14.85 3.35 -14.42
N PRO A 63 -14.17 4.46 -14.75
CA PRO A 63 -14.86 5.73 -14.87
C PRO A 63 -15.90 5.65 -16.00
N ALA A 64 -16.93 6.50 -15.96
CA ALA A 64 -17.97 6.51 -16.99
C ALA A 64 -17.37 6.64 -18.41
N GLY A 65 -17.65 5.65 -19.27
CA GLY A 65 -17.10 5.60 -20.63
C GLY A 65 -15.63 5.18 -20.74
N GLY A 66 -15.00 4.78 -19.64
CA GLY A 66 -13.61 4.33 -19.58
C GLY A 66 -13.43 2.85 -19.27
N ARG A 67 -12.19 2.44 -19.01
CA ARG A 67 -11.82 1.07 -18.65
C ARG A 67 -11.39 1.00 -17.19
N ALA A 68 -11.69 -0.13 -16.54
CA ALA A 68 -11.16 -0.44 -15.22
C ALA A 68 -9.63 -0.40 -15.24
N ARG A 69 -9.03 0.02 -14.12
CA ARG A 69 -7.58 0.14 -13.96
C ARG A 69 -7.14 -0.80 -12.85
N THR A 70 -6.06 -1.54 -13.07
CA THR A 70 -5.44 -2.38 -12.04
C THR A 70 -4.11 -1.75 -11.64
N LEU A 71 -3.92 -1.54 -10.35
CA LEU A 71 -2.69 -1.08 -9.74
C LEU A 71 -2.02 -2.28 -9.09
N THR A 72 -0.73 -2.49 -9.36
CA THR A 72 0.04 -3.59 -8.75
C THR A 72 1.13 -3.04 -7.86
N ARG A 73 1.32 -3.65 -6.69
CA ARG A 73 2.41 -3.37 -5.75
C ARG A 73 2.97 -4.68 -5.21
N TRP A 74 4.23 -4.65 -4.81
CA TRP A 74 4.89 -5.75 -4.14
C TRP A 74 5.43 -5.29 -2.80
N VAL A 75 5.51 -6.19 -1.81
CA VAL A 75 6.27 -5.93 -0.60
C VAL A 75 7.75 -6.17 -0.91
N GLU A 76 8.55 -5.10 -0.91
CA GLU A 76 9.94 -5.15 -1.36
C GLU A 76 10.93 -5.00 -0.19
N ALA A 77 11.96 -5.86 -0.15
CA ALA A 77 13.11 -5.71 0.73
C ALA A 77 14.24 -4.93 0.02
N GLY A 78 14.01 -3.64 -0.17
CA GLY A 78 15.00 -2.65 -0.59
C GLY A 78 14.42 -1.68 -1.61
N SER A 79 14.71 -0.38 -1.47
CA SER A 79 14.21 0.66 -2.38
C SER A 79 15.34 1.54 -2.93
N GLY A 80 16.37 0.90 -3.48
CA GLY A 80 17.59 1.54 -3.98
C GLY A 80 18.81 1.34 -3.08
N TYR A 81 19.89 2.08 -3.34
CA TYR A 81 21.16 1.88 -2.64
C TYR A 81 21.06 2.22 -1.14
N ALA A 82 21.36 1.24 -0.28
CA ALA A 82 21.39 1.37 1.18
C ALA A 82 20.13 2.05 1.75
N SER A 83 18.95 1.72 1.23
CA SER A 83 17.69 2.34 1.62
C SER A 83 16.52 1.37 1.56
N GLN A 84 15.53 1.63 2.41
CA GLN A 84 14.30 0.86 2.51
C GLN A 84 13.14 1.83 2.66
N SER A 85 12.17 1.76 1.76
CA SER A 85 10.87 2.44 1.88
C SER A 85 9.99 1.65 2.84
N GLU A 86 8.90 2.25 3.32
CA GLU A 86 7.96 1.52 4.17
C GLU A 86 7.47 0.24 3.49
N LEU A 87 7.23 -0.83 4.28
CA LEU A 87 6.71 -2.09 3.75
C LEU A 87 5.20 -1.99 3.44
N THR A 88 4.51 -1.01 4.03
CA THR A 88 3.11 -0.72 3.78
C THR A 88 2.88 -0.41 2.31
N LEU A 89 1.96 -1.15 1.68
CA LEU A 89 1.61 -0.94 0.28
C LEU A 89 0.68 0.27 0.17
N HIS A 90 1.11 1.27 -0.59
CA HIS A 90 0.30 2.48 -0.86
C HIS A 90 -0.31 2.44 -2.26
N PHE A 91 -1.64 2.56 -2.31
CA PHE A 91 -2.43 2.71 -3.53
C PHE A 91 -3.14 4.06 -3.52
N GLY A 92 -2.68 4.99 -4.36
CA GLY A 92 -3.41 6.23 -4.63
C GLY A 92 -4.64 5.96 -5.51
N LEU A 93 -5.82 6.29 -5.01
CA LEU A 93 -7.11 6.10 -5.71
C LEU A 93 -7.56 7.38 -6.43
N GLY A 94 -7.05 8.54 -5.99
CA GLY A 94 -7.46 9.84 -6.51
C GLY A 94 -8.89 10.22 -6.08
N ALA A 95 -9.48 11.21 -6.75
CA ALA A 95 -10.78 11.77 -6.34
C ALA A 95 -11.99 10.84 -6.57
N HIS A 96 -11.88 9.89 -7.50
CA HIS A 96 -13.00 9.05 -7.95
C HIS A 96 -12.65 7.56 -8.11
N GLY A 97 -11.47 7.13 -7.63
CA GLY A 97 -11.10 5.72 -7.68
C GLY A 97 -11.84 4.93 -6.62
N ARG A 98 -12.83 4.15 -7.02
CA ARG A 98 -13.51 3.20 -6.13
C ARG A 98 -12.86 1.82 -6.25
N PRO A 99 -12.31 1.24 -5.16
CA PRO A 99 -11.76 -0.10 -5.21
C PRO A 99 -12.89 -1.12 -5.36
N VAL A 100 -12.74 -2.08 -6.27
CA VAL A 100 -13.77 -3.11 -6.52
C VAL A 100 -13.29 -4.52 -6.24
N ARG A 101 -11.97 -4.74 -6.32
CA ARG A 101 -11.34 -6.04 -6.03
C ARG A 101 -9.88 -5.83 -5.65
N LEU A 102 -9.44 -6.54 -4.63
CA LEU A 102 -8.03 -6.70 -4.27
C LEU A 102 -7.71 -8.18 -4.34
N GLU A 103 -6.64 -8.53 -5.04
CA GLU A 103 -6.08 -9.87 -5.11
C GLU A 103 -4.68 -9.84 -4.52
N ILE A 104 -4.37 -10.79 -3.63
CA ILE A 104 -3.05 -10.92 -3.00
C ILE A 104 -2.51 -12.30 -3.34
N LEU A 105 -1.35 -12.34 -3.99
CA LEU A 105 -0.54 -13.54 -4.15
C LEU A 105 0.58 -13.51 -3.11
N TRP A 106 0.53 -14.44 -2.18
CA TRP A 106 1.51 -14.55 -1.09
C TRP A 106 2.78 -15.30 -1.55
N PRO A 107 3.93 -15.09 -0.89
CA PRO A 107 5.16 -15.84 -1.16
C PRO A 107 5.02 -17.37 -1.00
N SER A 108 4.09 -17.82 -0.14
CA SER A 108 3.73 -19.24 -0.01
C SER A 108 3.06 -19.84 -1.25
N GLY A 109 2.57 -18.99 -2.16
CA GLY A 109 1.71 -19.35 -3.29
C GLY A 109 0.21 -19.32 -2.97
N LEU A 110 -0.19 -18.99 -1.74
CA LEU A 110 -1.60 -18.75 -1.42
C LEU A 110 -2.12 -17.53 -2.19
N GLU A 111 -3.35 -17.59 -2.67
CA GLU A 111 -4.06 -16.46 -3.27
C GLU A 111 -5.28 -16.10 -2.43
N GLU A 112 -5.42 -14.81 -2.08
CA GLU A 112 -6.56 -14.27 -1.35
C GLU A 112 -7.21 -13.11 -2.11
N SER A 113 -8.52 -12.94 -1.95
CA SER A 113 -9.30 -11.93 -2.65
C SER A 113 -10.27 -11.22 -1.74
N TYR A 114 -10.33 -9.90 -1.84
CA TYR A 114 -11.23 -9.03 -1.07
C TYR A 114 -12.15 -8.25 -2.00
N SER A 115 -13.40 -8.09 -1.57
CA SER A 115 -14.46 -7.41 -2.31
C SER A 115 -14.42 -5.89 -2.12
N GLY A 116 -15.04 -5.14 -3.04
CA GLY A 116 -15.14 -3.69 -2.96
C GLY A 116 -15.70 -3.16 -1.63
N SER A 117 -16.69 -3.84 -1.04
CA SER A 117 -17.27 -3.42 0.25
C SER A 117 -16.30 -3.52 1.43
N GLU A 118 -15.42 -4.52 1.43
CA GLU A 118 -14.37 -4.65 2.46
C GLU A 118 -13.32 -3.56 2.26
N LEU A 119 -12.96 -3.28 1.00
CA LEU A 119 -11.97 -2.26 0.64
C LEU A 119 -12.47 -0.85 0.93
N GLU A 120 -13.76 -0.56 0.78
CA GLU A 120 -14.35 0.72 1.15
C GLU A 120 -14.17 1.03 2.64
N ALA A 121 -14.35 0.02 3.50
CA ALA A 121 -14.12 0.18 4.94
C ALA A 121 -12.64 0.46 5.24
N MET A 122 -11.71 -0.21 4.54
CA MET A 122 -10.26 0.03 4.68
C MET A 122 -9.86 1.44 4.21
N VAL A 123 -10.42 1.92 3.10
CA VAL A 123 -10.19 3.29 2.62
C VAL A 123 -10.72 4.32 3.61
N ALA A 124 -11.88 4.06 4.21
CA ALA A 124 -12.49 4.98 5.18
C ALA A 124 -11.68 5.12 6.48
N ALA A 125 -10.92 4.09 6.88
CA ALA A 125 -10.08 4.11 8.07
C ALA A 125 -8.91 5.11 7.97
N ARG A 126 -8.51 5.52 6.77
CA ARG A 126 -7.39 6.46 6.47
C ARG A 126 -5.99 6.03 6.93
N GLY A 127 -5.88 5.08 7.87
CA GLY A 127 -4.62 4.44 8.26
C GLY A 127 -4.35 3.12 7.52
N PRO A 128 -3.19 2.49 7.78
CA PRO A 128 -2.87 1.18 7.22
C PRO A 128 -3.82 0.09 7.77
N SER A 129 -4.46 -0.64 6.85
CA SER A 129 -5.26 -1.82 7.17
C SER A 129 -4.39 -3.07 7.15
N ARG A 130 -4.52 -3.92 8.16
CA ARG A 130 -3.70 -5.13 8.30
C ARG A 130 -4.40 -6.32 7.67
N ILE A 131 -3.69 -7.07 6.83
CA ILE A 131 -4.16 -8.34 6.27
C ILE A 131 -3.16 -9.42 6.66
N GLU A 132 -3.64 -10.45 7.35
CA GLU A 132 -2.83 -11.61 7.72
C GLU A 132 -3.08 -12.75 6.73
N GLU A 133 -2.02 -13.41 6.28
CA GLU A 133 -2.12 -14.53 5.35
C GLU A 133 -2.97 -15.66 5.91
N GLY A 134 -4.02 -16.05 5.18
CA GLY A 134 -4.98 -17.07 5.61
C GLY A 134 -5.88 -16.61 6.77
N GLY A 135 -5.86 -15.31 7.07
CA GLY A 135 -6.64 -14.68 8.13
C GLY A 135 -7.64 -13.66 7.58
N ALA A 136 -8.45 -13.11 8.49
CA ALA A 136 -9.34 -12.00 8.15
C ALA A 136 -8.57 -10.67 8.12
N ALA A 137 -9.03 -9.73 7.31
CA ALA A 137 -8.50 -8.36 7.35
C ALA A 137 -8.92 -7.66 8.65
N ILE A 138 -7.95 -7.03 9.33
CA ILE A 138 -8.15 -6.32 10.60
C ILE A 138 -7.98 -4.82 10.33
N LEU A 139 -9.06 -4.07 10.52
CA LEU A 139 -9.03 -2.60 10.49
C LEU A 139 -8.28 -2.10 11.73
N ARG A 140 -7.24 -1.29 11.53
CA ARG A 140 -6.63 -0.54 12.62
C ARG A 140 -7.22 0.87 12.65
N PRO A 141 -7.65 1.37 13.83
CA PRO A 141 -8.13 2.74 13.99
C PRO A 141 -7.00 3.76 13.81
#